data_AF-A0A0B7J0N8-F1
#
_entry.id   AF-A0A0B7J0N8-F1
#
_cell.length_a   1.000
_cell.length_b   1.000
_cell.length_c   1.000
_cell.angle_alpha   90.00
_cell.angle_beta   90.00
_cell.angle_gamma   90.00
#
_symmetry.space_group_name_H-M   'P 1'
#
loop_
_entity.id
_entity.type
_entity.pdbx_description
1 polymer ?
#
loop_
_entity_poly.entity_id
_entity_poly.type
_entity_poly.pdbx_seq_one_letter_code
_entity_poly.pdbx_strand_id
1 'polypeptide(L)'
;MTPFTLSEVSGTQQLWIRGGFPLSYLADDEELSALWRQNYIKTFLERDIPNLGFTIPSMQLRRFWLMLCHYHANIFNASELGNSLSISYHTAKHYLDILEGTFMIRILQPWYENLKKRQVKTPKIFFKDSGIYHALLGLIMKL
;
A
#
# COMPACT_ATOMS: atom_id res chain seq x y z
N MET A 1 6.30 9.29 11.70
CA MET A 1 7.60 8.56 11.64
C MET A 1 7.66 7.81 10.33
N THR A 2 8.80 7.89 9.65
CA THR A 2 9.06 7.09 8.44
C THR A 2 9.35 5.63 8.84
N PRO A 3 8.92 4.64 8.05
CA PRO A 3 9.34 3.25 8.25
C PRO A 3 10.86 3.11 8.18
N PHE A 4 11.42 2.21 8.99
CA PHE A 4 12.82 1.80 8.94
C PHE A 4 13.19 1.25 7.56
N THR A 5 14.40 1.59 7.15
CA THR A 5 15.05 1.13 5.93
C THR A 5 16.02 0.00 6.24
N LEU A 6 16.45 -0.71 5.19
CA LEU A 6 17.42 -1.79 5.30
C LEU A 6 18.75 -1.36 5.95
N SER A 7 19.15 -0.10 5.77
CA SER A 7 20.36 0.47 6.38
C SER A 7 20.23 0.76 7.88
N GLU A 8 19.00 0.83 8.40
CA GLU A 8 18.73 1.17 9.81
C GLU A 8 18.53 -0.07 10.69
N VAL A 9 18.49 -1.27 10.09
CA VAL A 9 18.19 -2.52 10.80
C VAL A 9 19.17 -3.63 10.44
N SER A 10 19.43 -4.52 11.39
CA SER A 10 20.28 -5.71 11.20
C SER A 10 19.50 -6.93 10.68
N GLY A 11 18.21 -7.03 10.99
CA GLY A 11 17.37 -8.20 10.67
C GLY A 11 16.59 -8.05 9.36
N THR A 12 17.16 -8.47 8.24
CA THR A 12 16.51 -8.37 6.92
C THR A 12 15.22 -9.18 6.81
N GLN A 13 15.20 -10.40 7.37
CA GLN A 13 14.02 -11.26 7.38
C GLN A 13 12.91 -10.70 8.29
N GLN A 14 13.28 -10.15 9.44
CA GLN A 14 12.33 -9.49 10.35
C GLN A 14 11.72 -8.25 9.69
N LEU A 15 12.54 -7.42 9.03
CA LEU A 15 12.06 -6.26 8.26
C LEU A 15 11.12 -6.70 7.14
N TRP A 16 11.45 -7.77 6.42
CA TRP A 16 10.59 -8.32 5.37
C TRP A 16 9.22 -8.72 5.92
N ILE A 17 9.17 -9.50 6.99
CA ILE A 17 7.92 -10.03 7.56
C ILE A 17 7.09 -8.94 8.22
N ARG A 18 7.72 -8.09 9.05
CA ARG A 18 7.06 -7.11 9.92
C ARG A 18 6.90 -5.72 9.29
N GLY A 19 7.64 -5.42 8.22
CA GLY A 19 7.71 -4.07 7.66
C GLY A 19 8.60 -3.14 8.48
N GLY A 20 8.73 -1.90 8.01
CA GLY A 20 9.60 -0.89 8.61
C GLY A 20 8.94 -0.04 9.69
N PHE A 21 7.63 -0.12 9.90
CA PHE A 21 6.99 0.69 10.94
C PHE A 21 7.56 0.35 12.34
N PRO A 22 8.09 1.33 13.10
CA PRO A 22 8.87 1.03 14.31
C PRO A 22 8.16 0.15 15.32
N LEU A 23 6.88 0.43 15.59
CA LEU A 23 6.09 -0.35 16.55
C LEU A 23 5.77 -1.77 16.06
N SER A 24 5.69 -2.00 14.75
CA SER A 24 5.54 -3.35 14.21
C SER A 24 6.87 -4.10 14.24
N TYR A 25 7.94 -3.44 13.80
CA TYR A 25 9.27 -4.04 13.70
C TYR A 25 9.79 -4.47 15.08
N LEU A 26 9.67 -3.57 16.07
CA LEU A 26 10.16 -3.73 17.45
C LEU A 26 9.21 -4.50 18.37
N ALA A 27 8.09 -5.02 17.88
CA ALA A 27 7.17 -5.81 18.71
C ALA A 27 7.86 -7.03 19.33
N ASP A 28 7.42 -7.45 20.52
CA ASP A 28 8.05 -8.57 21.24
C ASP A 28 7.88 -9.91 20.49
N ASP A 29 6.76 -10.10 19.80
CA ASP A 29 6.45 -11.31 19.03
C ASP A 29 5.70 -11.02 17.71
N GLU A 30 5.52 -12.07 16.90
CA GLU A 30 4.86 -11.97 15.59
C GLU A 30 3.35 -11.67 15.68
N GLU A 31 2.67 -12.13 16.74
CA GLU A 31 1.24 -11.89 16.90
C GLU A 31 0.98 -10.42 17.23
N LEU A 32 1.77 -9.83 18.12
CA LEU A 32 1.74 -8.41 18.44
C LEU A 32 2.09 -7.55 17.22
N SER A 33 3.11 -7.93 16.45
CA SER A 33 3.46 -7.26 15.20
C SER A 33 2.32 -7.31 14.17
N ALA A 34 1.71 -8.48 13.98
CA ALA A 34 0.59 -8.66 13.06
C ALA A 34 -0.65 -7.85 13.50
N LEU A 35 -1.00 -7.90 14.79
CA LEU A 35 -2.09 -7.14 15.37
C LEU A 35 -1.88 -5.64 15.21
N TRP A 36 -0.65 -5.17 15.44
CA TRP A 36 -0.31 -3.76 15.24
C TRP A 36 -0.57 -3.32 13.79
N ARG A 37 -0.12 -4.10 12.79
CA ARG A 37 -0.34 -3.77 11.37
C ARG A 37 -1.82 -3.75 10.99
N GLN A 38 -2.61 -4.69 11.52
CA GLN A 38 -4.05 -4.71 11.30
C GLN A 38 -4.73 -3.46 11.88
N ASN A 39 -4.36 -3.09 13.11
CA ASN A 39 -4.85 -1.87 13.75
C ASN A 39 -4.41 -0.62 12.99
N TYR A 40 -3.17 -0.57 12.53
CA TYR A 40 -2.66 0.52 11.71
C TYR A 40 -3.49 0.69 10.43
N ILE A 41 -3.72 -0.39 9.66
CA ILE A 41 -4.54 -0.34 8.44
C ILE A 41 -5.94 0.18 8.76
N LYS A 42 -6.56 -0.30 9.86
CA LYS A 42 -7.89 0.15 10.28
C LYS A 42 -7.89 1.64 10.62
N THR A 43 -7.00 2.09 11.50
CA THR A 43 -6.90 3.51 11.91
C THR A 43 -6.58 4.41 10.72
N PHE A 44 -5.70 3.98 9.83
CA PHE A 44 -5.35 4.72 8.63
C PHE A 44 -6.58 4.99 7.76
N LEU A 45 -7.39 3.96 7.51
CA LEU A 45 -8.58 4.06 6.65
C LEU A 45 -9.75 4.78 7.32
N GLU A 46 -9.97 4.56 8.61
CA GLU A 46 -11.14 5.07 9.34
C GLU A 46 -10.90 6.45 9.95
N ARG A 47 -9.64 6.85 10.17
CA ARG A 47 -9.29 8.09 10.86
C ARG A 47 -8.36 8.97 10.05
N ASP A 48 -7.21 8.44 9.63
CA ASP A 48 -6.15 9.30 9.07
C ASP A 48 -6.54 9.82 7.67
N ILE A 49 -7.12 8.99 6.81
CA ILE A 49 -7.61 9.41 5.48
C ILE A 49 -8.74 10.45 5.57
N PRO A 50 -9.80 10.26 6.39
CA PRO A 50 -10.80 11.31 6.61
C PRO A 50 -10.22 12.62 7.17
N ASN A 51 -9.25 12.54 8.08
CA ASN A 51 -8.59 13.72 8.66
C ASN A 51 -7.80 14.54 7.63
N LEU A 52 -7.40 13.92 6.51
CA LEU A 52 -6.79 14.62 5.37
C LEU A 52 -7.82 15.28 4.44
N GLY A 53 -9.12 15.19 4.76
CA GLY A 53 -10.21 15.80 4.00
C GLY A 53 -10.81 14.92 2.91
N PHE A 54 -10.40 13.64 2.81
CA PHE A 54 -10.96 12.72 1.82
C PHE A 54 -12.24 12.06 2.35
N THR A 55 -13.34 12.25 1.63
CA THR A 55 -14.63 11.61 1.97
C THR A 55 -14.80 10.32 1.16
N ILE A 56 -14.26 9.21 1.69
CA ILE A 56 -14.29 7.90 1.04
C ILE A 56 -14.77 6.84 2.03
N PRO A 57 -15.70 5.93 1.64
CA PRO A 57 -16.06 4.80 2.48
C PRO A 57 -14.84 3.92 2.78
N SER A 58 -14.45 3.84 4.05
CA SER A 58 -13.25 3.11 4.51
C SER A 58 -13.21 1.66 4.02
N MET A 59 -14.36 0.98 4.04
CA MET A 59 -14.48 -0.39 3.54
C MET A 59 -14.25 -0.53 2.04
N GLN A 60 -14.68 0.46 1.25
CA GLN A 60 -14.45 0.44 -0.20
C GLN A 60 -12.96 0.70 -0.52
N LEU A 61 -12.34 1.65 0.18
CA LEU A 61 -10.89 1.89 0.05
C LEU A 61 -10.06 0.69 0.53
N ARG A 62 -10.49 0.01 1.61
CA ARG A 62 -9.87 -1.24 2.07
C ARG A 62 -9.88 -2.32 0.98
N ARG A 63 -11.04 -2.53 0.35
CA ARG A 63 -11.17 -3.51 -0.75
C ARG A 63 -10.32 -3.14 -1.95
N PHE A 64 -10.29 -1.85 -2.31
CA PHE A 64 -9.40 -1.35 -3.35
C PHE A 64 -7.93 -1.62 -3.03
N TRP A 65 -7.47 -1.28 -1.83
CA TRP A 65 -6.09 -1.47 -1.41
C TRP A 65 -5.69 -2.96 -1.35
N LEU A 66 -6.61 -3.81 -0.93
CA LEU A 66 -6.45 -5.27 -0.98
C LEU A 66 -6.27 -5.76 -2.42
N MET A 67 -7.16 -5.39 -3.34
CA MET A 67 -7.06 -5.79 -4.75
C MET A 67 -5.78 -5.27 -5.40
N LEU A 68 -5.33 -4.09 -4.99
CA LEU A 68 -4.08 -3.48 -5.44
C LEU A 68 -2.85 -4.34 -5.12
N CYS A 69 -2.92 -5.23 -4.13
CA CYS A 69 -1.84 -6.16 -3.80
C CYS A 69 -1.47 -7.08 -4.98
N HIS A 70 -2.44 -7.46 -5.82
CA HIS A 70 -2.19 -8.26 -7.03
C HIS A 70 -1.43 -7.50 -8.12
N TYR A 71 -1.46 -6.17 -8.04
CA TYR A 71 -0.77 -5.27 -8.94
C TYR A 71 0.63 -4.87 -8.45
N HIS A 72 1.10 -5.42 -7.33
CA HIS A 72 2.46 -5.17 -6.85
C HIS A 72 3.49 -5.57 -7.92
N ALA A 73 4.36 -4.62 -8.30
CA ALA A 73 5.34 -4.74 -9.40
C ALA A 73 4.75 -4.96 -10.82
N ASN A 74 3.44 -4.80 -10.98
CA ASN A 74 2.70 -4.96 -12.24
C ASN A 74 2.14 -3.62 -12.74
N ILE A 75 1.69 -3.60 -14.00
CA ILE A 75 1.06 -2.44 -14.63
C ILE A 75 -0.34 -2.25 -14.05
N PHE A 76 -0.62 -1.06 -13.50
CA PHE A 76 -1.91 -0.75 -12.89
C PHE A 76 -3.05 -0.71 -13.91
N ASN A 77 -4.17 -1.39 -13.65
CA ASN A 77 -5.34 -1.34 -14.53
C ASN A 77 -6.56 -0.75 -13.79
N ALA A 78 -6.76 0.58 -13.93
CA ALA A 78 -7.87 1.27 -13.30
C ALA A 78 -9.25 0.81 -13.80
N SER A 79 -9.38 0.42 -15.07
CA SER A 79 -10.66 -0.03 -15.63
C SER A 79 -11.09 -1.37 -15.03
N GLU A 80 -10.13 -2.30 -14.88
CA GLU A 80 -10.39 -3.61 -14.28
C GLU A 80 -10.77 -3.49 -12.81
N LEU A 81 -10.01 -2.72 -12.02
CA LEU A 81 -10.34 -2.45 -10.62
C LEU A 81 -11.68 -1.71 -10.47
N GLY A 82 -11.96 -0.77 -11.37
CA GLY A 82 -13.24 -0.06 -11.43
C GLY A 82 -14.42 -1.02 -11.60
N ASN A 83 -14.32 -1.93 -12.57
CA ASN A 83 -15.34 -2.94 -12.83
C ASN A 83 -15.53 -3.90 -11.63
N SER A 84 -14.45 -4.38 -11.02
CA SER A 84 -14.53 -5.31 -9.89
C SER A 84 -15.13 -4.71 -8.62
N LEU A 85 -14.98 -3.40 -8.42
CA LEU A 85 -15.47 -2.69 -7.23
C LEU A 85 -16.73 -1.86 -7.49
N SER A 86 -17.26 -1.91 -8.71
CA SER A 86 -18.38 -1.07 -9.17
C SER A 86 -18.12 0.43 -8.94
N ILE A 87 -16.90 0.89 -9.23
CA ILE A 87 -16.50 2.30 -9.18
C ILE A 87 -16.03 2.78 -10.55
N SER A 88 -16.06 4.10 -10.78
CA SER A 88 -15.58 4.66 -12.03
C SER A 88 -14.06 4.53 -12.18
N TYR A 89 -13.57 4.54 -13.43
CA TYR A 89 -12.14 4.64 -13.74
C TYR A 89 -11.46 5.81 -13.01
N HIS A 90 -12.14 6.98 -12.96
CA HIS A 90 -11.63 8.17 -12.29
C HIS A 90 -11.55 7.97 -10.77
N THR A 91 -12.52 7.28 -10.17
CA THR A 91 -12.51 6.92 -8.75
C THR A 91 -11.35 5.98 -8.42
N ALA A 92 -11.10 4.96 -9.25
CA ALA A 92 -9.98 4.05 -9.06
C ALA A 92 -8.62 4.78 -9.13
N LYS A 93 -8.46 5.73 -10.06
CA LYS A 93 -7.28 6.61 -10.10
C LYS A 93 -7.17 7.47 -8.86
N HIS A 94 -8.26 8.12 -8.45
CA HIS A 94 -8.28 8.95 -7.26
C HIS A 94 -7.86 8.18 -5.99
N TYR A 95 -8.31 6.92 -5.84
CA TYR A 95 -7.90 6.08 -4.73
C TYR A 95 -6.41 5.73 -4.78
N LEU A 96 -5.87 5.48 -5.98
CA LEU A 96 -4.43 5.28 -6.16
C LEU A 96 -3.64 6.54 -5.80
N ASP A 97 -4.09 7.72 -6.25
CA ASP A 97 -3.45 9.01 -5.99
C ASP A 97 -3.41 9.31 -4.48
N ILE A 98 -4.47 8.96 -3.74
CA ILE A 98 -4.49 9.08 -2.28
C ILE A 98 -3.47 8.16 -1.63
N LEU A 99 -3.39 6.90 -2.05
CA LEU A 99 -2.42 5.95 -1.50
C LEU A 99 -0.97 6.33 -1.87
N GLU A 100 -0.75 6.96 -3.02
CA GLU A 100 0.53 7.54 -3.38
C GLU A 100 0.87 8.76 -2.50
N GLY A 101 -0.07 9.70 -2.37
CA GLY A 101 0.09 10.94 -1.60
C GLY A 101 0.26 10.71 -0.10
N THR A 102 -0.26 9.60 0.42
CA THR A 102 -0.04 9.13 1.80
C THR A 102 1.16 8.19 1.94
N PHE A 103 1.95 8.04 0.88
CA PHE A 103 3.17 7.24 0.82
C PHE A 103 2.98 5.74 1.08
N MET A 104 1.77 5.21 0.96
CA MET A 104 1.51 3.76 1.06
C MET A 104 1.90 3.03 -0.23
N ILE A 105 1.75 3.71 -1.36
CA ILE A 105 2.07 3.20 -2.69
C ILE A 105 3.13 4.09 -3.34
N ARG A 106 3.97 3.49 -4.19
CA ARG A 106 4.87 4.18 -5.09
C ARG A 106 4.42 3.91 -6.52
N ILE A 107 4.26 4.96 -7.31
CA ILE A 107 4.01 4.87 -8.74
C ILE A 107 5.34 5.01 -9.48
N LEU A 108 5.70 3.98 -10.26
CA LEU A 108 6.88 3.98 -11.12
C LEU A 108 6.45 4.32 -12.54
N GLN A 109 6.75 5.54 -12.95
CA GLN A 109 6.48 6.01 -14.30
C GLN A 109 7.31 5.22 -15.32
N PRO A 110 6.73 4.89 -16.49
CA PRO A 110 7.44 4.13 -17.50
C PRO A 110 8.55 4.96 -18.14
N TRP A 111 9.73 4.35 -18.31
CA TRP A 111 10.84 4.98 -18.98
C TRP A 111 10.80 4.69 -20.49
N TYR A 112 10.75 5.75 -21.31
CA TYR A 112 10.78 5.70 -22.77
C TYR A 112 11.61 6.87 -23.30
N GLU A 113 12.40 6.76 -24.37
CA GLU A 113 13.13 7.93 -24.91
C GLU A 113 12.21 9.11 -25.27
N ASN A 114 11.00 8.80 -25.74
CA ASN A 114 10.00 9.81 -26.07
C ASN A 114 9.25 10.30 -24.81
N LEU A 115 9.49 11.56 -24.43
CA LEU A 115 8.86 12.22 -23.28
C LEU A 115 7.33 12.20 -23.33
N LYS A 116 6.71 12.34 -24.51
CA LYS A 116 5.24 12.26 -24.66
C LYS A 116 4.73 10.85 -24.34
N LYS A 117 5.45 9.81 -24.77
CA LYS A 117 5.07 8.41 -24.47
C LYS A 117 5.20 8.10 -22.97
N ARG A 118 6.13 8.73 -22.24
CA ARG A 118 6.24 8.58 -20.78
C ARG A 118 4.98 9.01 -20.03
N GLN A 119 4.36 10.11 -20.47
CA GLN A 119 3.19 10.69 -19.79
C GLN A 119 1.89 9.90 -20.03
N VAL A 120 1.81 9.17 -21.14
CA VAL A 120 0.56 8.50 -21.55
C VAL A 120 0.54 7.02 -21.15
N LYS A 121 1.70 6.41 -20.95
CA LYS A 121 1.78 4.98 -20.65
C LYS A 121 1.48 4.71 -19.18
N THR A 122 0.76 3.62 -18.96
CA THR A 122 0.31 3.21 -17.64
C THR A 122 1.49 2.82 -16.75
N PRO A 123 1.59 3.37 -15.53
CA PRO A 123 2.72 3.11 -14.65
C PRO A 123 2.63 1.74 -13.97
N LYS A 124 3.76 1.29 -13.42
CA LYS A 124 3.80 0.19 -12.46
C LYS A 124 3.59 0.73 -11.05
N ILE A 125 3.08 -0.10 -10.15
CA ILE A 125 2.88 0.28 -8.75
C ILE A 125 3.61 -0.65 -7.80
N PHE A 126 4.05 -0.11 -6.67
CA PHE A 126 4.77 -0.85 -5.64
C PHE A 126 4.24 -0.45 -4.26
N PHE A 127 4.05 -1.43 -3.39
CA PHE A 127 3.81 -1.17 -1.97
C PHE A 127 5.11 -0.71 -1.33
N LYS A 128 5.04 0.34 -0.51
CA LYS A 128 6.23 0.89 0.16
C LYS A 128 6.66 0.09 1.38
N ASP A 129 5.75 -0.62 2.02
CA ASP A 129 6.01 -1.40 3.22
C ASP A 129 5.59 -2.85 3.03
N SER A 130 6.53 -3.79 3.21
CA SER A 130 6.28 -5.23 3.07
C SER A 130 5.36 -5.76 4.17
N GLY A 131 5.47 -5.21 5.39
CA GLY A 131 4.61 -5.57 6.51
C GLY A 131 3.14 -5.28 6.21
N ILE A 132 2.83 -4.07 5.74
CA ILE A 132 1.47 -3.70 5.33
C ILE A 132 0.98 -4.54 4.16
N TYR A 133 1.84 -4.81 3.17
CA TYR A 133 1.51 -5.70 2.06
C TYR A 133 1.12 -7.12 2.54
N HIS A 134 1.92 -7.73 3.41
CA HIS A 134 1.63 -9.04 3.99
C HIS A 134 0.35 -9.04 4.83
N ALA A 135 0.13 -7.98 5.62
CA ALA A 135 -1.06 -7.82 6.44
C ALA A 135 -2.34 -7.72 5.60
N LEU A 136 -2.29 -7.02 4.45
CA LEU A 136 -3.42 -6.95 3.53
C LEU A 136 -3.72 -8.32 2.91
N LEU A 137 -2.70 -9.07 2.50
CA LEU A 137 -2.86 -10.44 1.98
C LEU A 137 -3.31 -11.46 3.04
N GLY A 138 -3.38 -11.09 4.31
CA GLY A 138 -3.73 -11.99 5.41
C GLY A 138 -2.65 -13.03 5.72
N LEU A 139 -1.40 -12.76 5.35
CA LEU A 139 -0.27 -13.65 5.59
C LEU A 139 0.31 -13.41 6.98
N ILE A 140 0.30 -14.45 7.82
CA ILE A 140 1.04 -14.49 9.09
C ILE A 140 2.22 -15.43 8.89
N MET A 141 3.40 -14.85 8.65
CA MET A 141 4.65 -15.61 8.53
C MET A 141 5.35 -15.65 9.88
N LYS A 142 5.80 -16.83 10.29
CA LYS A 142 6.61 -17.02 11.49
C LYS A 142 8.09 -17.02 11.10
N LEU A 143 8.92 -16.30 11.87
CA LEU A 143 10.38 -16.32 11.76
C LEU A 143 10.94 -17.69 12.17
#